data_AF-A0A956GMZ1-F1
#
_entry.id   AF-A0A956GMZ1-F1
#
_cell.length_a   1.000
_cell.length_b   1.000
_cell.length_c   1.000
_cell.angle_alpha   90.00
_cell.angle_beta   90.00
_cell.angle_gamma   90.00
#
_symmetry.space_group_name_H-M   'P 1'
#
loop_
_entity.id
_entity.type
_entity.pdbx_description
1 polymer ?
#
loop_
_entity_poly.entity_id
_entity_poly.type
_entity_poly.pdbx_seq_one_letter_code
_entity_poly.pdbx_strand_id
1 'polypeptide(L)'
;PASWARGRQRGALLATVAAGVTLAVPPLEALPEDVWSWSAGCAHRDAPAGATVTVTEAFDAYTTTGWPLAIYASEAATPRGVEHRLHVVFRTLELGTIAVARGAVPLAPHRAAILAALVTARPTAPRDAILSLHDLLDPGDATPPAVVDHPDTPAADAATALQAAIGFLARGLPTFLRPVPDVVALVKRAAEVATLVDLAASAGLGRRAPALAPVLDAMLDRAWHALRRGDLLRELVDHDARLVALAPAYVHFHRRGLRHPRLAARLADHETSTAATWLPRLATAMALRAIGVPSRHLDADALAAASWIATARDLDDLTVARAYETTHVVLWLSLLGPTPAAIGDRVRATAPRWIDRFLARRDADVAAELAMALHRVGGDVPPSTWPRLIGLQLADGSFLPSPAAARPHRLGRFHPTLVAAIALATHVATT
;
A
#
# COMPACT_ATOMS: atom_id res chain seq x y z
N PRO A 1 -26.60 -24.90 -12.51
CA PRO A 1 -26.53 -24.03 -11.33
C PRO A 1 -25.41 -24.47 -10.36
N ALA A 2 -24.27 -23.78 -10.38
CA ALA A 2 -23.17 -24.05 -9.47
C ALA A 2 -23.48 -23.48 -8.08
N SER A 3 -23.46 -24.33 -7.04
CA SER A 3 -23.58 -23.90 -5.65
C SER A 3 -22.20 -23.88 -4.98
N TRP A 4 -21.95 -22.84 -4.20
CA TRP A 4 -20.67 -22.63 -3.53
C TRP A 4 -20.78 -23.07 -2.06
N ALA A 5 -20.05 -24.11 -1.68
CA ALA A 5 -19.90 -24.51 -0.28
C ALA A 5 -18.41 -24.51 0.09
N ARG A 6 -18.03 -23.74 1.12
CA ARG A 6 -16.67 -23.72 1.67
C ARG A 6 -16.57 -24.69 2.84
N GLY A 7 -15.78 -25.75 2.68
CA GLY A 7 -15.33 -26.62 3.77
C GLY A 7 -13.82 -26.52 3.94
N ARG A 8 -13.33 -26.43 5.19
CA ARG A 8 -11.90 -26.64 5.52
C ARG A 8 -11.71 -28.11 5.88
N GLN A 9 -11.09 -28.89 5.00
CA GLN A 9 -10.54 -30.18 5.37
C GLN A 9 -9.01 -30.11 5.24
N ARG A 10 -8.31 -30.21 6.38
CA ARG A 10 -6.84 -30.38 6.46
C ARG A 10 -5.98 -29.31 5.74
N GLY A 11 -6.37 -28.04 5.79
CA GLY A 11 -5.50 -26.93 5.38
C GLY A 11 -5.36 -26.68 3.88
N ALA A 12 -6.03 -27.45 3.01
CA ALA A 12 -6.15 -27.16 1.58
C ALA A 12 -7.36 -26.26 1.28
N LEU A 13 -7.24 -25.37 0.30
CA LEU A 13 -8.36 -24.65 -0.31
C LEU A 13 -9.03 -25.57 -1.33
N LEU A 14 -10.32 -25.86 -1.16
CA LEU A 14 -11.11 -26.61 -2.13
C LEU A 14 -11.86 -25.64 -3.05
N ALA A 15 -11.69 -25.79 -4.36
CA ALA A 15 -12.38 -24.99 -5.38
C ALA A 15 -13.05 -25.90 -6.41
N THR A 16 -14.37 -25.84 -6.52
CA THR A 16 -15.12 -26.59 -7.55
C THR A 16 -15.18 -25.75 -8.82
N VAL A 17 -14.52 -26.22 -9.87
CA VAL A 17 -14.36 -25.48 -11.14
C VAL A 17 -15.31 -25.97 -12.25
N ALA A 18 -15.90 -27.14 -12.06
CA ALA A 18 -16.98 -27.68 -12.89
C ALA A 18 -17.80 -28.70 -12.07
N ALA A 19 -18.97 -29.11 -12.55
CA ALA A 19 -19.76 -30.14 -11.90
C ALA A 19 -18.95 -31.44 -11.74
N GLY A 20 -18.71 -31.86 -10.49
CA GLY A 20 -17.90 -33.05 -10.17
C GLY A 20 -16.37 -32.83 -10.16
N VAL A 21 -15.87 -31.62 -10.43
CA VAL A 21 -14.43 -31.32 -10.44
C VAL A 21 -14.08 -30.36 -9.30
N THR A 22 -13.46 -30.89 -8.25
CA THR A 22 -12.98 -30.12 -7.10
C THR A 22 -11.46 -30.14 -7.05
N LEU A 23 -10.84 -28.96 -7.16
CA LEU A 23 -9.41 -28.75 -7.00
C LEU A 23 -9.09 -28.60 -5.51
N ALA A 24 -8.14 -29.39 -5.00
CA ALA A 24 -7.57 -29.20 -3.68
C ALA A 24 -6.21 -28.51 -3.80
N VAL A 25 -6.13 -27.26 -3.36
CA VAL A 25 -4.91 -26.45 -3.38
C VAL A 25 -4.30 -26.47 -1.97
N PRO A 26 -3.23 -27.21 -1.71
CA PRO A 26 -2.55 -27.19 -0.41
C PRO A 26 -1.95 -25.80 -0.11
N PRO A 27 -1.53 -25.51 1.14
CA PRO A 27 -0.85 -24.27 1.48
C PRO A 27 0.34 -24.04 0.53
N LEU A 28 0.38 -22.86 -0.10
CA LEU A 28 1.41 -22.53 -1.08
C LEU A 28 2.78 -22.40 -0.37
N GLU A 29 3.71 -23.30 -0.69
CA GLU A 29 5.13 -23.14 -0.40
C GLU A 29 5.76 -22.11 -1.36
N ALA A 30 6.99 -21.68 -1.06
CA ALA A 30 7.73 -20.74 -1.91
C ALA A 30 7.81 -21.23 -3.37
N LEU A 31 7.74 -20.29 -4.32
CA LEU A 31 7.82 -20.59 -5.74
C LEU A 31 9.21 -21.20 -6.06
N PRO A 32 9.28 -22.33 -6.78
CA PRO A 32 10.51 -22.84 -7.35
C PRO A 32 11.00 -21.94 -8.48
N GLU A 33 12.30 -22.05 -8.73
CA GLU A 33 13.09 -21.26 -9.70
C GLU A 33 12.63 -21.44 -11.17
N ASP A 34 11.84 -22.50 -11.43
CA ASP A 34 11.26 -22.84 -12.73
C ASP A 34 10.18 -21.86 -13.23
N VAL A 35 9.45 -21.21 -12.31
CA VAL A 35 8.40 -20.25 -12.65
C VAL A 35 8.97 -18.93 -13.18
N TRP A 36 10.05 -18.44 -12.57
CA TRP A 36 10.77 -17.26 -13.07
C TRP A 36 11.36 -17.51 -14.46
N SER A 37 11.85 -18.74 -14.68
CA SER A 37 12.38 -19.17 -15.98
C SER A 37 11.31 -19.19 -17.08
N TRP A 38 10.05 -19.52 -16.76
CA TRP A 38 8.93 -19.46 -17.71
C TRP A 38 8.57 -18.03 -18.10
N SER A 39 8.39 -17.14 -17.12
CA SER A 39 8.06 -15.72 -17.36
C SER A 39 9.18 -15.00 -18.12
N ALA A 40 10.45 -15.28 -17.79
CA ALA A 40 11.59 -14.80 -18.57
C ALA A 40 11.61 -15.40 -19.99
N GLY A 41 11.28 -16.68 -20.13
CA GLY A 41 11.17 -17.37 -21.43
C GLY A 41 10.13 -16.76 -22.37
N CYS A 42 9.03 -16.20 -21.85
CA CYS A 42 8.06 -15.45 -22.65
C CYS A 42 8.68 -14.22 -23.31
N ALA A 43 9.63 -13.52 -22.65
CA ALA A 43 10.32 -12.36 -23.22
C ALA A 43 11.22 -12.75 -24.41
N HIS A 44 11.83 -13.93 -24.36
CA HIS A 44 12.71 -14.46 -25.41
C HIS A 44 11.94 -15.02 -26.62
N ARG A 45 10.69 -15.47 -26.42
CA ARG A 45 9.93 -16.19 -27.46
C ARG A 45 9.57 -15.35 -28.68
N ASP A 46 9.25 -14.08 -28.46
CA ASP A 46 8.90 -13.14 -29.53
C ASP A 46 10.10 -12.30 -30.01
N ALA A 47 11.32 -12.60 -29.53
CA ALA A 47 12.53 -11.86 -29.92
C ALA A 47 12.96 -12.23 -31.35
N PRO A 48 13.49 -11.28 -32.14
CA PRO A 48 14.04 -11.60 -33.45
C PRO A 48 15.13 -12.68 -33.32
N ALA A 49 15.23 -13.56 -34.31
CA ALA A 49 16.25 -14.62 -34.29
C ALA A 49 17.65 -14.00 -34.12
N GLY A 50 18.39 -14.47 -33.12
CA GLY A 50 19.71 -13.95 -32.76
C GLY A 50 19.71 -12.68 -31.91
N ALA A 51 18.56 -12.20 -31.44
CA ALA A 51 18.49 -11.08 -30.52
C ALA A 51 18.97 -11.48 -29.11
N THR A 52 19.74 -10.59 -28.48
CA THR A 52 20.05 -10.70 -27.05
C THR A 52 18.97 -9.96 -26.28
N VAL A 53 18.22 -10.66 -25.43
CA VAL A 53 17.15 -10.07 -24.62
C VAL A 53 17.61 -9.86 -23.19
N THR A 54 17.50 -8.64 -22.70
CA THR A 54 17.76 -8.27 -21.31
C THR A 54 16.46 -7.83 -20.66
N VAL A 55 16.04 -8.47 -19.57
CA VAL A 55 14.86 -8.08 -18.78
C VAL A 55 15.34 -7.17 -17.65
N THR A 56 14.83 -5.94 -17.60
CA THR A 56 15.40 -4.87 -16.76
C THR A 56 14.64 -4.62 -15.46
N GLU A 57 13.33 -4.87 -15.41
CA GLU A 57 12.55 -4.64 -14.19
C GLU A 57 11.20 -5.35 -14.25
N ALA A 58 10.77 -5.94 -13.12
CA ALA A 58 9.42 -6.46 -12.95
C ALA A 58 8.77 -5.79 -11.73
N PHE A 59 7.59 -5.21 -11.90
CA PHE A 59 6.79 -4.70 -10.79
C PHE A 59 5.40 -5.33 -10.78
N ASP A 60 4.92 -5.61 -9.58
CA ASP A 60 3.57 -6.11 -9.37
C ASP A 60 2.56 -4.98 -9.59
N ALA A 61 1.50 -5.28 -10.31
CA ALA A 61 0.38 -4.38 -10.52
C ALA A 61 -0.94 -5.13 -10.44
N TYR A 62 -2.04 -4.39 -10.50
CA TYR A 62 -3.38 -4.93 -10.46
C TYR A 62 -4.19 -4.37 -11.62
N THR A 63 -5.07 -5.18 -12.21
CA THR A 63 -6.08 -4.64 -13.13
C THR A 63 -7.01 -3.68 -12.39
N THR A 64 -7.78 -2.89 -13.13
CA THR A 64 -8.88 -2.07 -12.58
C THR A 64 -9.93 -2.89 -11.84
N THR A 65 -9.99 -4.20 -12.11
CA THR A 65 -10.84 -5.19 -11.46
C THR A 65 -10.15 -5.94 -10.31
N GLY A 66 -8.93 -5.54 -9.93
CA GLY A 66 -8.20 -6.04 -8.77
C GLY A 66 -7.42 -7.34 -9.00
N TRP A 67 -7.24 -7.79 -10.24
CA TRP A 67 -6.49 -9.01 -10.53
C TRP A 67 -4.98 -8.75 -10.52
N PRO A 68 -4.20 -9.56 -9.80
CA PRO A 68 -2.76 -9.39 -9.75
C PRO A 68 -2.12 -9.74 -11.11
N LEU A 69 -1.22 -8.87 -11.56
CA LEU A 69 -0.40 -9.05 -12.74
C LEU A 69 1.04 -8.60 -12.45
N ALA A 70 1.99 -9.13 -13.19
CA ALA A 70 3.36 -8.63 -13.22
C ALA A 70 3.59 -7.89 -14.53
N ILE A 71 4.12 -6.68 -14.46
CA ILE A 71 4.57 -5.93 -15.64
C ILE A 71 6.09 -5.95 -15.64
N TYR A 72 6.70 -6.27 -16.78
CA TYR A 72 8.14 -6.15 -16.92
C TYR A 72 8.56 -5.55 -18.26
N ALA A 73 9.68 -4.85 -18.24
CA ALA A 73 10.31 -4.30 -19.42
C ALA A 73 11.47 -5.19 -19.88
N SER A 74 11.66 -5.28 -21.20
CA SER A 74 12.84 -5.94 -21.76
C SER A 74 13.37 -5.20 -22.96
N GLU A 75 14.66 -5.33 -23.23
CA GLU A 75 15.32 -4.84 -24.43
C GLU A 75 15.80 -6.01 -25.27
N ALA A 76 15.43 -6.04 -26.55
CA ALA A 76 15.91 -7.02 -27.51
C ALA A 76 16.90 -6.34 -28.47
N ALA A 77 18.19 -6.60 -28.27
CA ALA A 77 19.25 -6.05 -29.11
C ALA A 77 19.53 -6.96 -30.32
N THR A 78 19.55 -6.37 -31.51
CA THR A 78 19.89 -7.02 -32.79
C THR A 78 20.97 -6.23 -33.52
N PRO A 79 21.63 -6.78 -34.56
CA PRO A 79 22.56 -6.01 -35.40
C PRO A 79 21.92 -4.79 -36.09
N ARG A 80 20.58 -4.72 -36.15
CA ARG A 80 19.83 -3.61 -36.77
C ARG A 80 19.35 -2.56 -35.76
N GLY A 81 19.57 -2.77 -34.46
CA GLY A 81 19.15 -1.85 -33.41
C GLY A 81 18.57 -2.56 -32.18
N VAL A 82 18.14 -1.75 -31.21
CA VAL A 82 17.54 -2.19 -29.94
C VAL A 82 16.04 -1.95 -29.97
N GLU A 83 15.26 -2.98 -29.63
CA GLU A 83 13.81 -2.91 -29.50
C GLU A 83 13.44 -2.95 -28.01
N HIS A 84 12.76 -1.92 -27.50
CA HIS A 84 12.24 -1.91 -26.13
C HIS A 84 10.83 -2.49 -26.09
N ARG A 85 10.56 -3.37 -25.12
CA ARG A 85 9.32 -4.14 -25.00
C ARG A 85 8.74 -4.04 -23.60
N LEU A 86 7.42 -4.05 -23.53
CA LEU A 86 6.66 -4.11 -22.28
C LEU A 86 5.81 -5.38 -22.28
N HIS A 87 5.89 -6.14 -21.20
CA HIS A 87 5.19 -7.40 -21.01
C HIS A 87 4.23 -7.30 -19.84
N VAL A 88 3.07 -7.95 -19.96
CA VAL A 88 2.06 -8.03 -18.91
C VAL A 88 1.68 -9.49 -18.71
N VAL A 89 1.94 -10.03 -17.53
CA VAL A 89 1.63 -11.42 -17.16
C VAL A 89 0.60 -11.43 -16.05
N PHE A 90 -0.59 -11.98 -16.34
CA PHE A 90 -1.60 -12.20 -15.31
C PHE A 90 -1.13 -13.31 -14.36
N ARG A 91 -1.01 -13.01 -13.07
CA ARG A 91 -0.59 -13.99 -12.05
C ARG A 91 -1.55 -15.19 -12.00
N THR A 92 -2.80 -15.03 -12.43
CA THR A 92 -3.77 -16.13 -12.56
C THR A 92 -3.35 -17.18 -13.61
N LEU A 93 -2.73 -16.77 -14.72
CA LEU A 93 -2.20 -17.67 -15.74
C LEU A 93 -0.94 -18.39 -15.23
N GLU A 94 -0.08 -17.66 -14.51
CA GLU A 94 1.10 -18.21 -13.83
C GLU A 94 0.69 -19.27 -12.78
N LEU A 95 -0.26 -18.95 -11.91
CA LEU A 95 -0.80 -19.87 -10.90
C LEU A 95 -1.50 -21.07 -11.51
N GLY A 96 -2.21 -20.90 -12.63
CA GLY A 96 -2.80 -22.00 -13.40
C GLY A 96 -1.75 -22.94 -14.00
N THR A 97 -0.66 -22.39 -14.53
CA THR A 97 0.48 -23.15 -15.06
C THR A 97 1.17 -23.96 -13.95
N ILE A 98 1.39 -23.33 -12.79
CA ILE A 98 1.97 -23.97 -11.61
C ILE A 98 1.09 -25.12 -11.10
N ALA A 99 -0.23 -24.92 -11.03
CA ALA A 99 -1.17 -25.95 -10.60
C ALA A 99 -1.17 -27.16 -11.55
N VAL A 100 -1.01 -26.93 -12.86
CA VAL A 100 -0.92 -27.99 -13.87
C VAL A 100 0.42 -28.73 -13.80
N ALA A 101 1.52 -28.02 -13.54
CA ALA A 101 2.85 -28.60 -13.43
C ALA A 101 3.01 -29.48 -12.17
N ARG A 102 2.32 -29.14 -11.07
CA ARG A 102 2.46 -29.81 -9.77
C ARG A 102 1.32 -30.76 -9.41
N GLY A 103 0.29 -30.88 -10.24
CA GLY A 103 -0.85 -31.76 -9.98
C GLY A 103 -0.48 -33.25 -10.08
N ALA A 104 -0.67 -34.02 -9.00
CA ALA A 104 -0.31 -35.44 -8.90
C ALA A 104 -1.44 -36.43 -9.30
N VAL A 105 -2.62 -35.99 -9.77
CA VAL A 105 -3.74 -36.86 -10.24
C VAL A 105 -4.57 -36.15 -11.33
N PRO A 106 -5.39 -36.88 -12.12
CA PRO A 106 -5.21 -37.09 -13.55
C PRO A 106 -5.61 -35.85 -14.37
N LEU A 107 -4.84 -34.76 -14.27
CA LEU A 107 -4.88 -33.66 -15.23
C LEU A 107 -4.27 -34.07 -16.58
N ALA A 108 -3.65 -35.25 -16.68
CA ALA A 108 -2.99 -35.77 -17.87
C ALA A 108 -3.85 -35.69 -19.17
N PRO A 109 -5.17 -35.99 -19.17
CA PRO A 109 -6.00 -35.88 -20.36
C PRO A 109 -6.25 -34.42 -20.79
N HIS A 110 -6.23 -33.48 -19.83
CA HIS A 110 -6.50 -32.06 -20.07
C HIS A 110 -5.21 -31.22 -20.16
N ARG A 111 -4.06 -31.82 -19.85
CA ARG A 111 -2.74 -31.18 -19.83
C ARG A 111 -2.40 -30.54 -21.18
N ALA A 112 -2.71 -31.22 -22.29
CA ALA A 112 -2.47 -30.68 -23.63
C ALA A 112 -3.36 -29.47 -23.95
N ALA A 113 -4.64 -29.48 -23.56
CA ALA A 113 -5.57 -28.38 -23.78
C ALA A 113 -5.24 -27.15 -22.90
N ILE A 114 -4.85 -27.39 -21.65
CA ILE A 114 -4.44 -26.33 -20.72
C ILE A 114 -3.09 -25.73 -21.15
N LEU A 115 -2.12 -26.57 -21.52
CA LEU A 115 -0.86 -26.09 -22.10
C LEU A 115 -1.09 -25.35 -23.41
N ALA A 116 -2.00 -25.78 -24.28
CA ALA A 116 -2.34 -25.06 -25.51
C ALA A 116 -2.94 -23.66 -25.22
N ALA A 117 -3.85 -23.55 -24.26
CA ALA A 117 -4.43 -22.27 -23.85
C ALA A 117 -3.41 -21.33 -23.17
N LEU A 118 -2.44 -21.88 -22.45
CA LEU A 118 -1.34 -21.13 -21.82
C LEU A 118 -0.24 -20.75 -22.83
N VAL A 119 0.00 -21.60 -23.84
CA VAL A 119 1.02 -21.40 -24.89
C VAL A 119 0.59 -20.36 -25.91
N THR A 120 -0.70 -20.20 -26.20
CA THR A 120 -1.17 -19.23 -27.18
C THR A 120 -1.12 -17.79 -26.68
N ALA A 121 -1.27 -17.54 -25.37
CA ALA A 121 -1.12 -16.24 -24.68
C ALA A 121 -1.64 -14.98 -25.42
N ARG A 122 -2.55 -15.14 -26.38
CA ARG A 122 -3.04 -14.08 -27.25
C ARG A 122 -4.55 -14.20 -27.35
N PRO A 123 -5.33 -13.17 -27.00
CA PRO A 123 -6.67 -13.03 -27.53
C PRO A 123 -6.50 -12.62 -29.01
N THR A 124 -6.36 -13.59 -29.92
CA THR A 124 -6.45 -13.36 -31.38
C THR A 124 -7.89 -13.47 -31.88
N ALA A 125 -8.88 -13.36 -31.00
CA ALA A 125 -10.24 -13.14 -31.44
C ALA A 125 -10.33 -11.73 -32.04
N PRO A 126 -11.07 -11.53 -33.16
CA PRO A 126 -11.30 -10.19 -33.69
C PRO A 126 -11.94 -9.29 -32.60
N ARG A 127 -11.75 -7.98 -32.71
CA ARG A 127 -12.01 -6.97 -31.64
C ARG A 127 -13.44 -7.03 -31.06
N ASP A 128 -14.35 -7.62 -31.81
CA ASP A 128 -15.78 -7.87 -31.60
C ASP A 128 -16.11 -9.24 -30.99
N ALA A 129 -15.15 -10.17 -30.93
CA ALA A 129 -15.28 -11.50 -30.32
C ALA A 129 -14.61 -11.62 -28.93
N ILE A 130 -13.97 -10.55 -28.43
CA ILE A 130 -13.75 -10.40 -26.99
C ILE A 130 -15.07 -9.92 -26.39
N LEU A 131 -16.02 -10.86 -26.24
CA LEU A 131 -17.02 -10.71 -25.21
C LEU A 131 -16.25 -10.56 -23.89
N SER A 132 -16.57 -9.50 -23.17
CA SER A 132 -15.95 -9.28 -21.88
C SER A 132 -16.25 -10.50 -21.01
N LEU A 133 -15.24 -11.05 -20.30
CA LEU A 133 -15.45 -12.14 -19.34
C LEU A 133 -16.47 -11.80 -18.24
N HIS A 134 -16.87 -10.53 -18.17
CA HIS A 134 -18.04 -10.00 -17.46
C HIS A 134 -19.35 -10.67 -17.91
N ASP A 135 -19.55 -10.90 -19.22
CA ASP A 135 -20.80 -11.43 -19.81
C ASP A 135 -20.97 -12.95 -19.60
N LEU A 136 -19.91 -13.66 -19.22
CA LEU A 136 -19.91 -15.10 -18.92
C LEU A 136 -20.10 -15.42 -17.43
N LEU A 137 -19.99 -14.43 -16.54
CA LEU A 137 -19.99 -14.64 -15.09
C LEU A 137 -21.08 -13.86 -14.35
N ASP A 138 -21.87 -13.04 -15.06
CA ASP A 138 -23.06 -12.38 -14.52
C ASP A 138 -24.33 -12.90 -15.21
N PRO A 139 -24.99 -13.94 -14.65
CA PRO A 139 -26.30 -14.32 -15.13
C PRO A 139 -27.34 -13.38 -14.49
N GLY A 140 -27.47 -12.18 -15.05
CA GLY A 140 -28.71 -11.40 -15.00
C GLY A 140 -28.75 -10.22 -14.03
N ASP A 141 -28.93 -9.03 -14.61
CA ASP A 141 -29.80 -7.94 -14.13
C ASP A 141 -29.59 -7.37 -12.71
N ALA A 142 -28.38 -7.43 -12.16
CA ALA A 142 -28.04 -6.58 -11.04
C ALA A 142 -27.27 -5.35 -11.53
N THR A 143 -28.00 -4.27 -11.81
CA THR A 143 -27.48 -2.91 -11.62
C THR A 143 -26.63 -2.93 -10.35
N PRO A 144 -25.33 -2.57 -10.38
CA PRO A 144 -24.53 -2.53 -9.17
C PRO A 144 -25.33 -1.71 -8.17
N PRO A 145 -25.57 -2.22 -6.94
CA PRO A 145 -26.43 -1.50 -6.01
C PRO A 145 -25.88 -0.08 -5.96
N ALA A 146 -26.77 0.89 -6.21
CA ALA A 146 -26.46 2.27 -5.94
C ALA A 146 -25.75 2.30 -4.58
N VAL A 147 -24.73 3.16 -4.44
CA VAL A 147 -24.25 3.48 -3.10
C VAL A 147 -25.48 4.00 -2.38
N VAL A 148 -26.15 3.11 -1.64
CA VAL A 148 -27.20 3.49 -0.74
C VAL A 148 -26.39 4.21 0.31
N ASP A 149 -26.42 5.54 0.28
CA ASP A 149 -26.16 6.33 1.47
C ASP A 149 -26.98 5.64 2.55
N HIS A 150 -26.35 4.84 3.40
CA HIS A 150 -27.03 4.23 4.53
C HIS A 150 -27.31 5.41 5.46
N PRO A 151 -28.51 6.01 5.45
CA PRO A 151 -28.78 7.24 6.17
C PRO A 151 -28.77 7.00 7.69
N ASP A 152 -28.77 5.72 8.07
CA ASP A 152 -29.02 5.24 9.42
C ASP A 152 -27.79 4.60 10.08
N THR A 153 -26.59 4.70 9.49
CA THR A 153 -25.39 4.50 10.33
C THR A 153 -25.23 5.81 11.07
N PRO A 154 -25.55 5.89 12.38
CA PRO A 154 -25.31 7.13 13.12
C PRO A 154 -23.87 7.50 12.86
N ALA A 155 -23.63 8.74 12.41
CA ALA A 155 -22.30 9.25 12.19
C ALA A 155 -21.56 9.12 13.51
N ALA A 156 -20.83 8.02 13.68
CA ALA A 156 -19.99 7.81 14.83
C ALA A 156 -19.05 9.01 14.83
N ASP A 157 -19.02 9.75 15.93
CA ASP A 157 -18.07 10.85 16.04
C ASP A 157 -16.65 10.32 15.74
N ALA A 158 -15.78 11.20 15.23
CA ALA A 158 -14.46 10.79 14.76
C ALA A 158 -13.65 10.06 15.84
N ALA A 159 -13.89 10.39 17.12
CA ALA A 159 -13.28 9.72 18.25
C ALA A 159 -13.75 8.26 18.36
N THR A 160 -15.05 7.99 18.29
CA THR A 160 -15.62 6.64 18.33
C THR A 160 -15.16 5.81 17.14
N ALA A 161 -15.13 6.39 15.94
CA ALA A 161 -14.59 5.75 14.75
C ALA A 161 -13.10 5.39 14.92
N LEU A 162 -12.30 6.30 15.49
CA LEU A 162 -10.89 6.07 15.80
C LEU A 162 -10.70 4.94 16.81
N GLN A 163 -11.50 4.90 17.89
CA GLN A 163 -11.43 3.84 18.89
C GLN A 163 -11.72 2.46 18.26
N ALA A 164 -12.74 2.37 17.41
CA ALA A 164 -13.08 1.16 16.68
C ALA A 164 -11.93 0.73 15.74
N ALA A 165 -11.34 1.68 15.02
CA ALA A 165 -10.19 1.45 14.14
C ALA A 165 -8.99 0.88 14.91
N ILE A 166 -8.61 1.50 16.04
CA ILE A 166 -7.52 1.04 16.90
C ILE A 166 -7.79 -0.39 17.39
N GLY A 167 -9.01 -0.68 17.85
CA GLY A 167 -9.38 -2.02 18.28
C GLY A 167 -9.24 -3.06 17.15
N PHE A 168 -9.65 -2.73 15.93
CA PHE A 168 -9.46 -3.59 14.76
C PHE A 168 -7.99 -3.81 14.43
N LEU A 169 -7.21 -2.72 14.36
CA LEU A 169 -5.78 -2.76 14.03
C LEU A 169 -5.01 -3.58 15.07
N ALA A 170 -5.25 -3.36 16.36
CA ALA A 170 -4.59 -4.10 17.44
C ALA A 170 -4.75 -5.62 17.31
N ARG A 171 -5.94 -6.11 16.91
CA ARG A 171 -6.20 -7.53 16.70
C ARG A 171 -5.47 -8.10 15.49
N GLY A 172 -5.37 -7.36 14.40
CA GLY A 172 -4.68 -7.80 13.18
C GLY A 172 -3.17 -7.59 13.20
N LEU A 173 -2.65 -6.81 14.15
CA LEU A 173 -1.25 -6.43 14.25
C LEU A 173 -0.26 -7.60 14.23
N PRO A 174 -0.48 -8.73 14.95
CA PRO A 174 0.42 -9.88 14.89
C PRO A 174 0.65 -10.41 13.47
N THR A 175 -0.38 -10.37 12.65
CA THR A 175 -0.33 -10.85 11.28
C THR A 175 0.23 -9.78 10.33
N PHE A 176 -0.12 -8.51 10.56
CA PHE A 176 0.35 -7.39 9.75
C PHE A 176 1.86 -7.15 9.87
N LEU A 177 2.42 -7.31 11.07
CA LEU A 177 3.85 -7.18 11.38
C LEU A 177 4.61 -8.51 11.29
N ARG A 178 4.02 -9.56 10.70
CA ARG A 178 4.75 -10.80 10.46
C ARG A 178 5.93 -10.51 9.53
N PRO A 179 7.12 -11.10 9.77
CA PRO A 179 8.24 -11.01 8.85
C PRO A 179 7.82 -11.40 7.44
N VAL A 180 8.20 -10.58 6.47
CA VAL A 180 7.99 -10.78 5.04
C VAL A 180 9.34 -10.66 4.32
N PRO A 181 9.51 -11.26 3.12
CA PRO A 181 10.76 -11.14 2.37
C PRO A 181 11.11 -9.68 2.03
N ASP A 182 10.09 -8.85 1.78
CA ASP A 182 10.26 -7.42 1.58
C ASP A 182 10.40 -6.69 2.94
N VAL A 183 11.65 -6.51 3.34
CA VAL A 183 12.02 -5.83 4.58
C VAL A 183 11.56 -4.36 4.58
N VAL A 184 11.57 -3.69 3.43
CA VAL A 184 11.13 -2.29 3.31
C VAL A 184 9.64 -2.19 3.60
N ALA A 185 8.83 -3.12 3.10
CA ALA A 185 7.41 -3.19 3.43
C ALA A 185 7.18 -3.41 4.92
N LEU A 186 7.95 -4.27 5.59
CA LEU A 186 7.85 -4.45 7.04
C LEU A 186 8.17 -3.15 7.80
N VAL A 187 9.21 -2.43 7.37
CA VAL A 187 9.57 -1.14 7.98
C VAL A 187 8.46 -0.11 7.82
N LYS A 188 7.91 0.04 6.60
CA LYS A 188 6.79 0.95 6.32
C LYS A 188 5.59 0.64 7.24
N ARG A 189 5.21 -0.63 7.35
CA ARG A 189 4.09 -1.07 8.21
C ARG A 189 4.32 -0.74 9.68
N ALA A 190 5.51 -1.01 10.20
CA ALA A 190 5.85 -0.69 11.59
C ALA A 190 5.88 0.82 11.84
N ALA A 191 6.36 1.60 10.87
CA ALA A 191 6.36 3.06 10.92
C ALA A 191 4.96 3.62 11.05
N GLU A 192 4.03 3.19 10.20
CA GLU A 192 2.64 3.65 10.22
C GLU A 192 1.93 3.34 11.54
N VAL A 193 2.21 2.18 12.14
CA VAL A 193 1.71 1.83 13.48
C VAL A 193 2.24 2.80 14.53
N ALA A 194 3.54 3.12 14.48
CA ALA A 194 4.14 4.10 15.39
C ALA A 194 3.56 5.51 15.16
N THR A 195 3.33 5.91 13.91
CA THR A 195 2.68 7.18 13.54
C THR A 195 1.28 7.27 14.15
N LEU A 196 0.44 6.22 14.01
CA LEU A 196 -0.88 6.17 14.63
C LEU A 196 -0.80 6.34 16.14
N VAL A 197 0.10 5.61 16.80
CA VAL A 197 0.24 5.66 18.27
C VAL A 197 0.71 7.04 18.75
N ASP A 198 1.71 7.62 18.11
CA ASP A 198 2.23 8.95 18.44
C ASP A 198 1.15 10.03 18.30
N LEU A 199 0.31 9.93 17.26
CA LEU A 199 -0.76 10.88 17.01
C LEU A 199 -1.98 10.67 17.90
N ALA A 200 -2.38 9.43 18.16
CA ALA A 200 -3.42 9.15 19.14
C ALA A 200 -3.02 9.66 20.55
N ALA A 201 -1.75 9.50 20.93
CA ALA A 201 -1.23 10.05 22.17
C ALA A 201 -1.25 11.59 22.17
N SER A 202 -0.81 12.22 21.09
CA SER A 202 -0.81 13.68 20.91
C SER A 202 -2.23 14.26 20.93
N ALA A 203 -3.21 13.53 20.41
CA ALA A 203 -4.63 13.86 20.44
C ALA A 203 -5.26 13.75 21.84
N GLY A 204 -4.49 13.34 22.86
CA GLY A 204 -5.01 13.08 24.19
C GLY A 204 -5.97 11.88 24.25
N LEU A 205 -5.91 10.96 23.29
CA LEU A 205 -6.82 9.81 23.26
C LEU A 205 -6.68 8.93 24.50
N GLY A 206 -5.47 8.82 25.08
CA GLY A 206 -5.27 8.13 26.35
C GLY A 206 -6.04 8.77 27.53
N ARG A 207 -6.33 10.08 27.48
CA ARG A 207 -7.19 10.75 28.48
C ARG A 207 -8.68 10.55 28.17
N ARG A 208 -9.05 10.67 26.88
CA ARG A 208 -10.46 10.55 26.42
C ARG A 208 -10.96 9.10 26.44
N ALA A 209 -10.08 8.13 26.28
CA ALA A 209 -10.36 6.69 26.28
C ALA A 209 -9.23 5.92 27.00
N PRO A 210 -9.15 5.96 28.34
CA PRO A 210 -8.07 5.34 29.12
C PRO A 210 -7.85 3.85 28.84
N ALA A 211 -8.92 3.13 28.49
CA ALA A 211 -8.85 1.72 28.12
C ALA A 211 -7.98 1.45 26.87
N LEU A 212 -7.79 2.45 25.99
CA LEU A 212 -6.94 2.32 24.80
C LEU A 212 -5.47 2.60 25.05
N ALA A 213 -5.09 3.25 26.14
CA ALA A 213 -3.69 3.53 26.46
C ALA A 213 -2.82 2.25 26.45
N PRO A 214 -3.16 1.18 27.21
CA PRO A 214 -2.37 -0.06 27.18
C PRO A 214 -2.38 -0.75 25.81
N VAL A 215 -3.45 -0.57 25.02
CA VAL A 215 -3.53 -1.12 23.65
C VAL A 215 -2.54 -0.42 22.73
N LEU A 216 -2.50 0.91 22.77
CA LEU A 216 -1.59 1.72 21.97
C LEU A 216 -0.11 1.46 22.34
N ASP A 217 0.18 1.36 23.64
CA ASP A 217 1.54 1.02 24.10
C ASP A 217 1.96 -0.37 23.61
N ALA A 218 1.08 -1.38 23.72
CA ALA A 218 1.35 -2.71 23.19
C ALA A 218 1.53 -2.74 21.66
N MET A 219 0.77 -1.91 20.91
CA MET A 219 0.94 -1.78 19.47
C MET A 219 2.31 -1.20 19.11
N LEU A 220 2.73 -0.13 19.79
CA LEU A 220 4.03 0.50 19.59
C LEU A 220 5.18 -0.44 19.95
N ASP A 221 5.10 -1.12 21.09
CA ASP A 221 6.11 -2.09 21.52
C ASP A 221 6.26 -3.20 20.49
N ARG A 222 5.16 -3.70 19.93
CA ARG A 222 5.19 -4.75 18.90
C ARG A 222 5.79 -4.25 17.59
N ALA A 223 5.44 -3.04 17.15
CA ALA A 223 6.05 -2.41 15.99
C ALA A 223 7.56 -2.23 16.18
N TRP A 224 8.00 -1.80 17.36
CA TRP A 224 9.40 -1.64 17.67
C TRP A 224 10.15 -2.98 17.68
N HIS A 225 9.56 -4.03 18.25
CA HIS A 225 10.14 -5.38 18.22
C HIS A 225 10.19 -5.95 16.80
N ALA A 226 9.19 -5.69 15.95
CA ALA A 226 9.22 -6.12 14.55
C ALA A 226 10.40 -5.49 13.78
N LEU A 227 10.81 -4.29 14.17
CA LEU A 227 12.02 -3.62 13.67
C LEU A 227 13.32 -4.07 14.35
N ARG A 228 13.29 -5.14 15.15
CA ARG A 228 14.40 -5.55 16.02
C ARG A 228 14.93 -4.38 16.84
N ARG A 229 14.01 -3.58 17.39
CA ARG A 229 14.32 -2.38 18.18
C ARG A 229 15.20 -1.38 17.42
N GLY A 230 14.97 -1.21 16.12
CA GLY A 230 15.63 -0.22 15.27
C GLY A 230 16.83 -0.75 14.48
N ASP A 231 17.35 -1.94 14.81
CA ASP A 231 18.46 -2.54 14.07
C ASP A 231 18.11 -2.76 12.60
N LEU A 232 16.88 -3.17 12.30
CA LEU A 232 16.47 -3.45 10.92
C LEU A 232 16.50 -2.18 10.05
N LEU A 233 16.03 -1.06 10.61
CA LEU A 233 16.07 0.23 9.91
C LEU A 233 17.51 0.71 9.70
N ARG A 234 18.39 0.51 10.70
CA ARG A 234 19.82 0.80 10.56
C ARG A 234 20.44 -0.03 9.44
N GLU A 235 20.22 -1.33 9.45
CA GLU A 235 20.78 -2.26 8.44
C GLU A 235 20.31 -1.93 7.02
N LEU A 236 19.06 -1.52 6.85
CA LEU A 236 18.56 -1.06 5.54
C LEU A 236 19.28 0.19 5.06
N VAL A 237 19.46 1.18 5.94
CA VAL A 237 20.17 2.41 5.61
C VAL A 237 21.66 2.14 5.34
N ASP A 238 22.27 1.18 6.04
CA ASP A 238 23.63 0.72 5.78
C ASP A 238 23.76 0.05 4.40
N HIS A 239 22.74 -0.71 4.00
CA HIS A 239 22.72 -1.45 2.73
C HIS A 239 22.47 -0.54 1.53
N ASP A 240 21.51 0.39 1.61
CA ASP A 240 21.18 1.32 0.55
C ASP A 240 20.88 2.71 1.12
N ALA A 241 21.77 3.66 0.84
CA ALA A 241 21.64 5.05 1.30
C ALA A 241 20.34 5.72 0.81
N ARG A 242 19.71 5.25 -0.27
CA ARG A 242 18.42 5.79 -0.75
C ARG A 242 17.28 5.45 0.21
N LEU A 243 17.41 4.39 0.99
CA LEU A 243 16.43 4.00 2.01
C LEU A 243 16.47 4.90 3.26
N VAL A 244 17.36 5.90 3.30
CA VAL A 244 17.28 6.99 4.28
C VAL A 244 15.95 7.75 4.22
N ALA A 245 15.20 7.66 3.11
CA ALA A 245 13.82 8.14 3.01
C ALA A 245 12.88 7.54 4.07
N LEU A 246 13.23 6.40 4.67
CA LEU A 246 12.51 5.77 5.77
C LEU A 246 12.87 6.35 7.15
N ALA A 247 13.82 7.28 7.24
CA ALA A 247 14.24 7.92 8.49
C ALA A 247 13.08 8.53 9.31
N PRO A 248 12.05 9.17 8.70
CA PRO A 248 10.89 9.65 9.45
C PRO A 248 10.17 8.58 10.26
N ALA A 249 10.28 7.30 9.86
CA ALA A 249 9.71 6.18 10.63
C ALA A 249 10.26 6.13 12.07
N TYR A 250 11.53 6.46 12.26
CA TYR A 250 12.17 6.44 13.57
C TYR A 250 11.70 7.56 14.50
N VAL A 251 11.21 8.68 13.95
CA VAL A 251 10.81 9.86 14.73
C VAL A 251 9.71 9.52 15.74
N HIS A 252 8.71 8.75 15.31
CA HIS A 252 7.57 8.41 16.16
C HIS A 252 7.98 7.47 17.32
N PHE A 253 8.88 6.52 17.08
CA PHE A 253 9.48 5.73 18.16
C PHE A 253 10.29 6.61 19.12
N HIS A 254 11.09 7.53 18.58
CA HIS A 254 11.90 8.44 19.38
C HIS A 254 11.02 9.37 20.25
N ARG A 255 9.92 9.93 19.75
CA ARG A 255 9.04 10.76 20.59
C ARG A 255 8.44 9.99 21.78
N ARG A 256 8.30 8.68 21.65
CA ARG A 256 7.76 7.79 22.69
C ARG A 256 8.83 7.15 23.59
N GLY A 257 10.07 7.66 23.56
CA GLY A 257 11.15 7.16 24.43
C GLY A 257 11.95 5.98 23.88
N LEU A 258 11.57 5.42 22.73
CA LEU A 258 12.25 4.28 22.13
C LEU A 258 13.47 4.76 21.31
N ARG A 259 14.66 4.65 21.91
CA ARG A 259 15.93 5.18 21.37
C ARG A 259 16.75 4.09 20.70
N HIS A 260 17.46 4.46 19.63
CA HIS A 260 18.49 3.65 18.99
C HIS A 260 19.70 4.52 18.57
N PRO A 261 20.71 4.70 19.44
CA PRO A 261 21.80 5.65 19.23
C PRO A 261 22.60 5.43 17.93
N ARG A 262 22.85 4.16 17.57
CA ARG A 262 23.58 3.81 16.33
C ARG A 262 22.81 4.18 15.06
N LEU A 263 21.48 4.06 15.10
CA LEU A 263 20.63 4.48 13.97
C LEU A 263 20.63 6.00 13.86
N ALA A 264 20.50 6.72 14.98
CA ALA A 264 20.56 8.19 14.99
C ALA A 264 21.89 8.71 14.42
N ALA A 265 23.02 8.13 14.85
CA ALA A 265 24.33 8.45 14.29
C ALA A 265 24.40 8.15 12.79
N ARG A 266 23.90 6.98 12.37
CA ARG A 266 23.94 6.59 10.97
C ARG A 266 23.10 7.50 10.08
N LEU A 267 21.92 7.91 10.52
CA LEU A 267 21.10 8.88 9.81
C LEU A 267 21.83 10.22 9.63
N ALA A 268 22.63 10.63 10.62
CA ALA A 268 23.44 11.84 10.53
C ALA A 268 24.55 11.71 9.48
N ASP A 269 25.21 10.55 9.42
CA ASP A 269 26.25 10.27 8.41
C ASP A 269 25.70 10.30 6.98
N HIS A 270 24.42 9.94 6.80
CA HIS A 270 23.77 9.94 5.49
C HIS A 270 23.25 11.31 5.05
N GLU A 271 23.28 12.33 5.93
CA GLU A 271 22.84 13.68 5.61
C GLU A 271 23.57 14.28 4.40
N THR A 272 24.85 13.95 4.24
CA THR A 272 25.73 14.43 3.16
C THR A 272 25.66 13.60 1.88
N SER A 273 24.85 12.54 1.84
CA SER A 273 24.78 11.66 0.68
C SER A 273 24.16 12.38 -0.52
N THR A 274 24.94 12.54 -1.60
CA THR A 274 24.48 13.10 -2.88
C THR A 274 23.62 12.14 -3.69
N ALA A 275 23.56 10.86 -3.30
CA ALA A 275 22.78 9.84 -3.99
C ALA A 275 21.25 9.98 -3.79
N ALA A 276 20.83 10.81 -2.82
CA ALA A 276 19.43 11.02 -2.51
C ALA A 276 18.83 12.17 -3.34
N THR A 277 17.65 11.94 -3.92
CA THR A 277 16.84 13.00 -4.50
C THR A 277 16.36 13.98 -3.40
N TRP A 278 15.77 15.11 -3.78
CA TRP A 278 15.41 16.16 -2.82
C TRP A 278 14.41 15.68 -1.74
N LEU A 279 13.49 14.78 -2.07
CA LEU A 279 12.43 14.32 -1.16
C LEU A 279 13.00 13.44 -0.01
N PRO A 280 13.81 12.39 -0.25
CA PRO A 280 14.56 11.70 0.79
C PRO A 280 15.48 12.61 1.63
N ARG A 281 16.06 13.66 1.02
CA ARG A 281 16.85 14.65 1.75
C ARG A 281 15.97 15.42 2.72
N LEU A 282 14.80 15.90 2.29
CA LEU A 282 13.84 16.57 3.17
C LEU A 282 13.42 15.64 4.32
N ALA A 283 13.07 14.39 4.01
CA ALA A 283 12.71 13.36 5.00
C ALA A 283 13.80 13.20 6.08
N THR A 284 15.06 13.11 5.66
CA THR A 284 16.21 12.94 6.54
C THR A 284 16.44 14.17 7.41
N ALA A 285 16.42 15.37 6.82
CA ALA A 285 16.58 16.63 7.55
C ALA A 285 15.52 16.79 8.65
N MET A 286 14.26 16.50 8.32
CA MET A 286 13.14 16.56 9.27
C MET A 286 13.27 15.51 10.36
N ALA A 287 13.68 14.29 10.00
CA ALA A 287 13.89 13.23 10.98
C ALA A 287 15.01 13.59 11.97
N LEU A 288 16.19 14.01 11.50
CA LEU A 288 17.33 14.40 12.33
C LEU A 288 16.96 15.52 13.30
N ARG A 289 16.34 16.59 12.79
CA ARG A 289 15.91 17.71 13.62
C ARG A 289 14.85 17.30 14.65
N ALA A 290 13.91 16.43 14.28
CA ALA A 290 12.87 15.94 15.19
C ALA A 290 13.40 15.02 16.31
N ILE A 291 14.53 14.33 16.09
CA ILE A 291 15.20 13.51 17.12
C ILE A 291 16.34 14.25 17.85
N GLY A 292 16.48 15.56 17.63
CA GLY A 292 17.48 16.40 18.29
C GLY A 292 18.92 16.20 17.80
N VAL A 293 19.11 15.63 16.61
CA VAL A 293 20.43 15.51 15.97
C VAL A 293 20.65 16.72 15.06
N PRO A 294 21.71 17.53 15.26
CA PRO A 294 21.98 18.68 14.40
C PRO A 294 22.17 18.27 12.94
N SER A 295 21.35 18.84 12.06
CA SER A 295 21.51 18.78 10.60
C SER A 295 22.52 19.86 10.19
N ARG A 296 23.63 19.49 9.56
CA ARG A 296 24.73 20.39 9.20
C ARG A 296 24.70 20.87 7.74
N HIS A 297 23.94 20.19 6.88
CA HIS A 297 24.07 20.31 5.43
C HIS A 297 22.75 20.43 4.68
N LEU A 298 21.60 20.24 5.35
CA LEU A 298 20.29 20.31 4.71
C LEU A 298 19.53 21.57 5.12
N ASP A 299 19.37 22.47 4.16
CA ASP A 299 18.42 23.58 4.26
C ASP A 299 17.01 23.06 3.97
N ALA A 300 16.28 22.78 5.05
CA ALA A 300 14.92 22.30 4.99
C ALA A 300 13.96 23.27 4.30
N ASP A 301 14.17 24.57 4.48
CA ASP A 301 13.30 25.61 3.92
C ASP A 301 13.53 25.70 2.41
N ALA A 302 14.79 25.62 1.97
CA ALA A 302 15.11 25.51 0.54
C ALA A 302 14.55 24.24 -0.10
N LEU A 303 14.62 23.09 0.59
CA LEU A 303 14.04 21.83 0.11
C LEU A 303 12.50 21.90 0.03
N ALA A 304 11.86 22.54 1.01
CA ALA A 304 10.42 22.78 0.99
C ALA A 304 10.02 23.70 -0.17
N ALA A 305 10.77 24.78 -0.40
CA ALA A 305 10.56 25.70 -1.51
C ALA A 305 10.77 25.05 -2.89
N ALA A 306 11.58 24.00 -2.97
CA ALA A 306 11.81 23.22 -4.19
C ALA A 306 10.74 22.15 -4.44
N SER A 307 9.85 21.87 -3.48
CA SER A 307 8.79 20.85 -3.63
C SER A 307 7.83 21.18 -4.78
N TRP A 308 7.18 20.16 -5.37
CA TRP A 308 6.21 20.43 -6.43
C TRP A 308 5.05 21.31 -5.94
N ILE A 309 4.57 21.09 -4.71
CA ILE A 309 3.47 21.88 -4.15
C ILE A 309 3.85 23.35 -3.98
N ALA A 310 5.14 23.67 -3.78
CA ALA A 310 5.63 25.03 -3.75
C ALA A 310 5.81 25.64 -5.15
N THR A 311 6.26 24.85 -6.13
CA THR A 311 6.73 25.36 -7.44
C THR A 311 5.72 25.25 -8.58
N ALA A 312 4.73 24.37 -8.48
CA ALA A 312 3.75 24.16 -9.54
C ALA A 312 2.99 25.45 -9.85
N ARG A 313 2.73 25.71 -11.14
CA ARG A 313 1.88 26.85 -11.54
C ARG A 313 0.39 26.48 -11.46
N ASP A 314 0.09 25.25 -11.85
CA ASP A 314 -1.24 24.68 -11.84
C ASP A 314 -1.28 23.44 -10.93
N LEU A 315 -2.31 23.37 -10.11
CA LEU A 315 -2.56 22.32 -9.12
C LEU A 315 -3.74 21.40 -9.52
N ASP A 316 -4.31 21.59 -10.70
CA ASP A 316 -5.47 20.84 -11.16
C ASP A 316 -5.08 19.43 -11.64
N ASP A 317 -3.87 19.26 -12.17
CA ASP A 317 -3.32 17.97 -12.62
C ASP A 317 -2.71 17.13 -11.48
N LEU A 318 -3.44 17.00 -10.37
CA LEU A 318 -3.00 16.18 -9.25
C LEU A 318 -3.13 14.68 -9.61
N THR A 319 -1.98 14.04 -9.85
CA THR A 319 -1.86 12.58 -9.95
C THR A 319 -1.73 11.93 -8.57
N VAL A 320 -1.89 10.61 -8.49
CA VAL A 320 -1.68 9.84 -7.24
C VAL A 320 -0.28 10.07 -6.67
N ALA A 321 0.76 10.03 -7.51
CA ALA A 321 2.14 10.26 -7.09
C ALA A 321 2.35 11.67 -6.51
N ARG A 322 1.74 12.69 -7.12
CA ARG A 322 1.81 14.07 -6.60
C ARG A 322 1.01 14.25 -5.32
N ALA A 323 -0.09 13.52 -5.14
CA ALA A 323 -0.83 13.51 -3.88
C ALA A 323 0.04 12.94 -2.74
N TYR A 324 0.71 11.81 -2.97
CA TYR A 324 1.65 11.23 -2.00
C TYR A 324 2.85 12.15 -1.72
N GLU A 325 3.41 12.77 -2.75
CA GLU A 325 4.49 13.73 -2.55
C GLU A 325 4.04 14.92 -1.69
N THR A 326 2.90 15.54 -2.01
CA THR A 326 2.33 16.66 -1.23
C THR A 326 2.13 16.26 0.22
N THR A 327 1.55 15.09 0.47
CA THR A 327 1.21 14.62 1.82
C THR A 327 2.46 14.33 2.63
N HIS A 328 3.46 13.64 2.07
CA HIS A 328 4.75 13.43 2.72
C HIS A 328 5.47 14.75 3.04
N VAL A 329 5.52 15.70 2.10
CA VAL A 329 6.15 17.02 2.34
C VAL A 329 5.50 17.72 3.53
N VAL A 330 4.16 17.80 3.54
CA VAL A 330 3.42 18.44 4.64
C VAL A 330 3.64 17.72 5.96
N LEU A 331 3.52 16.39 5.97
CA LEU A 331 3.65 15.59 7.19
C LEU A 331 5.05 15.69 7.78
N TRP A 332 6.11 15.67 6.95
CA TRP A 332 7.48 15.80 7.45
C TRP A 332 7.80 17.20 7.95
N LEU A 333 7.36 18.25 7.24
CA LEU A 333 7.51 19.62 7.71
C LEU A 333 6.79 19.83 9.06
N SER A 334 5.63 19.21 9.24
CA SER A 334 4.87 19.27 10.49
C SER A 334 5.56 18.61 11.70
N LEU A 335 6.65 17.84 11.49
CA LEU A 335 7.41 17.26 12.60
C LEU A 335 8.11 18.32 13.45
N LEU A 336 8.31 19.53 12.93
CA LEU A 336 9.10 20.57 13.59
C LEU A 336 8.28 21.76 14.07
N GLY A 337 6.99 21.80 13.73
CA GLY A 337 6.12 22.93 14.01
C GLY A 337 5.19 23.22 12.82
N PRO A 338 4.71 24.47 12.69
CA PRO A 338 3.84 24.88 11.61
C PRO A 338 4.50 24.70 10.24
N THR A 339 3.71 24.23 9.26
CA THR A 339 4.14 24.15 7.85
C THR A 339 4.37 25.57 7.31
N PRO A 340 5.40 25.81 6.46
CA PRO A 340 5.59 27.10 5.80
C PRO A 340 4.32 27.61 5.11
N ALA A 341 3.99 28.90 5.32
CA ALA A 341 2.72 29.49 4.87
C ALA A 341 2.47 29.29 3.36
N ALA A 342 3.50 29.46 2.52
CA ALA A 342 3.37 29.26 1.07
C ALA A 342 2.88 27.86 0.68
N ILE A 343 3.27 26.81 1.42
CA ILE A 343 2.78 25.44 1.20
C ILE A 343 1.41 25.27 1.86
N GLY A 344 1.27 25.73 3.11
CA GLY A 344 0.04 25.61 3.88
C GLY A 344 -1.16 26.24 3.18
N ASP A 345 -1.01 27.45 2.65
CA ASP A 345 -2.06 28.20 1.96
C ASP A 345 -2.52 27.48 0.69
N ARG A 346 -1.58 26.93 -0.07
CA ARG A 346 -1.87 26.15 -1.28
C ARG A 346 -2.60 24.86 -0.96
N VAL A 347 -2.17 24.13 0.08
CA VAL A 347 -2.85 22.91 0.54
C VAL A 347 -4.25 23.23 1.03
N ARG A 348 -4.44 24.27 1.86
CA ARG A 348 -5.77 24.71 2.32
C ARG A 348 -6.71 25.05 1.16
N ALA A 349 -6.20 25.73 0.13
CA ALA A 349 -6.99 26.12 -1.03
C ALA A 349 -7.38 24.94 -1.94
N THR A 350 -6.59 23.87 -1.98
CA THR A 350 -6.72 22.82 -3.01
C THR A 350 -7.05 21.43 -2.50
N ALA A 351 -6.67 21.07 -1.28
CA ALA A 351 -6.91 19.74 -0.72
C ALA A 351 -8.39 19.35 -0.64
N PRO A 352 -9.36 20.23 -0.28
CA PRO A 352 -10.77 19.84 -0.25
C PRO A 352 -11.28 19.26 -1.57
N ARG A 353 -11.03 19.94 -2.69
CA ARG A 353 -11.44 19.46 -4.03
C ARG A 353 -10.68 18.20 -4.46
N TRP A 354 -9.42 18.05 -4.03
CA TRP A 354 -8.64 16.85 -4.31
C TRP A 354 -9.17 15.65 -3.54
N ILE A 355 -9.50 15.82 -2.25
CA ILE A 355 -10.16 14.81 -1.41
C ILE A 355 -11.44 14.33 -2.10
N ASP A 356 -12.31 15.27 -2.54
CA ASP A 356 -13.55 14.91 -3.25
C ASP A 356 -13.30 14.11 -4.53
N ARG A 357 -12.29 14.49 -5.32
CA ARG A 357 -11.89 13.78 -6.53
C ARG A 357 -11.44 12.34 -6.23
N PHE A 358 -10.60 12.13 -5.22
CA PHE A 358 -10.11 10.79 -4.87
C PHE A 358 -11.19 9.93 -4.23
N LEU A 359 -12.09 10.51 -3.41
CA LEU A 359 -13.28 9.84 -2.91
C LEU A 359 -14.21 9.39 -4.05
N ALA A 360 -14.42 10.23 -5.07
CA ALA A 360 -15.22 9.87 -6.24
C ALA A 360 -14.61 8.70 -7.03
N ARG A 361 -13.28 8.59 -7.03
CA ARG A 361 -12.53 7.47 -7.63
C ARG A 361 -12.44 6.24 -6.73
N ARG A 362 -13.05 6.27 -5.54
CA ARG A 362 -12.98 5.23 -4.51
C ARG A 362 -11.54 4.96 -4.01
N ASP A 363 -10.66 5.94 -4.12
CA ASP A 363 -9.28 5.88 -3.62
C ASP A 363 -9.24 6.44 -2.20
N ALA A 364 -9.64 5.59 -1.24
CA ALA A 364 -9.75 5.98 0.17
C ALA A 364 -8.39 6.31 0.80
N ASP A 365 -7.32 5.71 0.29
CA ASP A 365 -5.96 5.86 0.81
C ASP A 365 -5.45 7.29 0.55
N VAL A 366 -5.46 7.71 -0.73
CA VAL A 366 -5.04 9.06 -1.11
C VAL A 366 -5.95 10.13 -0.52
N ALA A 367 -7.26 9.87 -0.45
CA ALA A 367 -8.20 10.81 0.17
C ALA A 367 -7.92 11.00 1.68
N ALA A 368 -7.58 9.93 2.41
CA ALA A 368 -7.22 10.01 3.81
C ALA A 368 -5.86 10.71 4.03
N GLU A 369 -4.87 10.44 3.18
CA GLU A 369 -3.58 11.16 3.16
C GLU A 369 -3.75 12.67 2.96
N LEU A 370 -4.58 13.08 2.01
CA LEU A 370 -4.87 14.49 1.77
C LEU A 370 -5.63 15.13 2.95
N ALA A 371 -6.53 14.40 3.60
CA ALA A 371 -7.21 14.87 4.81
C ALA A 371 -6.22 15.08 5.97
N MET A 372 -5.24 14.19 6.14
CA MET A 372 -4.15 14.36 7.10
C MET A 372 -3.35 15.63 6.82
N ALA A 373 -2.90 15.82 5.58
CA ALA A 373 -2.15 16.99 5.18
C ALA A 373 -2.94 18.28 5.40
N LEU A 374 -4.23 18.30 5.04
CA LEU A 374 -5.11 19.45 5.23
C LEU A 374 -5.22 19.84 6.71
N HIS A 375 -5.40 18.87 7.61
CA HIS A 375 -5.41 19.16 9.05
C HIS A 375 -4.06 19.68 9.57
N ARG A 376 -2.94 19.15 9.07
CA ARG A 376 -1.61 19.63 9.49
C ARG A 376 -1.30 21.06 9.11
N VAL A 377 -1.95 21.58 8.08
CA VAL A 377 -1.83 22.98 7.69
C VAL A 377 -2.93 23.86 8.29
N GLY A 378 -3.72 23.33 9.23
CA GLY A 378 -4.81 24.05 9.90
C GLY A 378 -6.03 24.29 9.02
N GLY A 379 -6.26 23.46 8.01
CA GLY A 379 -7.45 23.52 7.18
C GLY A 379 -8.57 22.59 7.66
N ASP A 380 -9.79 22.95 7.30
CA ASP A 380 -10.99 22.19 7.61
C ASP A 380 -11.22 21.09 6.57
N VAL A 381 -11.13 19.84 7.01
CA VAL A 381 -11.57 18.70 6.21
C VAL A 381 -13.10 18.75 6.10
N PRO A 382 -13.69 18.68 4.89
CA PRO A 382 -15.14 18.69 4.73
C PRO A 382 -15.81 17.63 5.61
N PRO A 383 -16.87 17.96 6.37
CA PRO A 383 -17.51 17.00 7.27
C PRO A 383 -18.00 15.72 6.58
N SER A 384 -18.38 15.82 5.30
CA SER A 384 -18.80 14.69 4.47
C SER A 384 -17.68 13.73 4.09
N THR A 385 -16.40 14.12 4.25
CA THR A 385 -15.24 13.28 3.97
C THR A 385 -15.23 12.04 4.85
N TRP A 386 -15.50 12.16 6.15
CA TRP A 386 -15.37 11.03 7.08
C TRP A 386 -16.40 9.93 6.84
N PRO A 387 -17.72 10.20 6.73
CA PRO A 387 -18.70 9.17 6.41
C PRO A 387 -18.40 8.48 5.07
N ARG A 388 -17.91 9.23 4.06
CA ARG A 388 -17.55 8.67 2.75
C ARG A 388 -16.31 7.78 2.83
N LEU A 389 -15.26 8.20 3.52
CA LEU A 389 -14.06 7.38 3.76
C LEU A 389 -14.43 6.09 4.49
N ILE A 390 -15.16 6.19 5.61
CA ILE A 390 -15.60 5.05 6.39
C ILE A 390 -16.48 4.13 5.53
N GLY A 391 -17.41 4.68 4.74
CA GLY A 391 -18.26 3.93 3.83
C GLY A 391 -17.48 3.15 2.78
N LEU A 392 -16.48 3.77 2.13
CA LEU A 392 -15.59 3.09 1.18
C LEU A 392 -14.84 1.95 1.86
N GLN A 393 -14.34 2.19 3.07
CA GLN A 393 -13.60 1.20 3.83
C GLN A 393 -14.47 0.07 4.39
N LEU A 394 -15.74 0.33 4.69
CA LEU A 394 -16.73 -0.69 5.03
C LEU A 394 -17.07 -1.54 3.82
N ALA A 395 -17.25 -0.91 2.65
CA ALA A 395 -17.61 -1.57 1.40
C ALA A 395 -16.50 -2.52 0.91
N ASP A 396 -15.24 -2.09 0.98
CA ASP A 396 -14.10 -2.98 0.76
C ASP A 396 -13.75 -3.80 2.01
N GLY A 397 -14.41 -3.55 3.15
CA GLY A 397 -14.16 -4.09 4.49
C GLY A 397 -12.68 -4.17 4.86
N SER A 398 -11.96 -3.09 4.57
CA SER A 398 -10.76 -2.65 5.29
C SER A 398 -11.16 -2.19 6.69
N PHE A 399 -12.25 -1.44 6.85
CA PHE A 399 -12.79 -1.03 8.14
C PHE A 399 -13.88 -2.00 8.62
N LEU A 400 -13.78 -2.49 9.85
CA LEU A 400 -14.78 -3.36 10.46
C LEU A 400 -15.20 -2.82 11.83
N PRO A 401 -16.43 -2.29 11.97
CA PRO A 401 -16.89 -1.62 13.18
C PRO A 401 -17.17 -2.61 14.32
N SER A 402 -17.19 -3.92 14.03
CA SER A 402 -17.40 -4.97 15.03
C SER A 402 -16.25 -5.99 15.06
N PRO A 403 -15.75 -6.36 16.26
CA PRO A 403 -14.81 -7.46 16.45
C PRO A 403 -15.27 -8.78 15.81
N ALA A 404 -16.59 -9.02 15.77
CA ALA A 404 -17.16 -10.27 15.24
C ALA A 404 -17.09 -10.39 13.71
N ALA A 405 -16.90 -9.28 12.99
CA ALA A 405 -16.88 -9.26 11.52
C ALA A 405 -15.48 -9.48 10.92
N ALA A 406 -14.42 -9.50 11.74
CA ALA A 406 -13.03 -9.58 11.30
C ALA A 406 -12.69 -10.92 10.65
N ARG A 407 -12.62 -10.95 9.31
CA ARG A 407 -12.13 -12.12 8.55
C ARG A 407 -10.60 -12.03 8.33
N PRO A 408 -9.80 -13.04 8.70
CA PRO A 408 -8.33 -12.98 8.71
C PRO A 408 -7.62 -12.82 7.35
N HIS A 409 -8.30 -12.97 6.22
CA HIS A 409 -7.68 -12.99 4.88
C HIS A 409 -7.54 -11.61 4.21
N ARG A 410 -7.74 -10.51 4.95
CA ARG A 410 -7.78 -9.14 4.40
C ARG A 410 -6.58 -8.27 4.80
N LEU A 411 -5.37 -8.86 4.91
CA LEU A 411 -4.16 -8.10 5.25
C LEU A 411 -3.80 -7.04 4.20
N GLY A 412 -4.13 -7.28 2.92
CA GLY A 412 -3.98 -6.27 1.86
C GLY A 412 -4.86 -5.03 2.05
N ARG A 413 -5.79 -5.06 3.01
CA ARG A 413 -6.71 -3.97 3.35
C ARG A 413 -6.39 -3.30 4.69
N PHE A 414 -5.30 -3.71 5.35
CA PHE A 414 -4.90 -3.17 6.65
C PHE A 414 -4.26 -1.79 6.53
N HIS A 415 -3.55 -1.52 5.44
CA HIS A 415 -2.90 -0.22 5.17
C HIS A 415 -3.92 0.91 5.00
N PRO A 416 -4.96 0.81 4.15
CA PRO A 416 -5.99 1.85 4.05
C PRO A 416 -6.65 2.18 5.41
N THR A 417 -6.95 1.15 6.22
CA THR A 417 -7.54 1.36 7.56
C THR A 417 -6.59 2.06 8.51
N LEU A 418 -5.31 1.72 8.45
CA LEU A 418 -4.28 2.36 9.25
C LEU A 418 -4.17 3.84 8.85
N VAL A 419 -4.12 4.15 7.56
CA VAL A 419 -4.09 5.54 7.05
C VAL A 419 -5.33 6.32 7.48
N ALA A 420 -6.54 5.75 7.37
CA ALA A 420 -7.75 6.42 7.86
C ALA A 420 -7.76 6.61 9.39
N ALA A 421 -7.23 5.64 10.15
CA ALA A 421 -7.08 5.80 11.60
C ALA A 421 -6.11 6.93 11.95
N ILE A 422 -5.02 7.08 11.19
CA ILE A 422 -4.06 8.19 11.35
C ILE A 422 -4.75 9.51 11.00
N ALA A 423 -5.58 9.54 9.95
CA ALA A 423 -6.37 10.72 9.57
C ALA A 423 -7.36 11.15 10.66
N LEU A 424 -8.11 10.19 11.21
CA LEU A 424 -9.02 10.43 12.34
C LEU A 424 -8.26 10.87 13.59
N ALA A 425 -7.12 10.26 13.91
CA ALA A 425 -6.28 10.70 15.03
C ALA A 425 -5.78 12.13 14.86
N THR A 426 -5.41 12.51 13.63
CA THR A 426 -5.00 13.88 13.30
C THR A 426 -6.14 14.87 13.48
N HIS A 427 -7.33 14.55 12.97
CA HIS A 427 -8.54 15.35 13.16
C HIS A 427 -8.83 15.59 14.65
N VAL A 428 -8.91 14.50 15.42
CA VAL A 428 -9.21 14.51 16.86
C VAL A 428 -8.13 15.25 17.68
N ALA A 429 -6.90 15.37 17.17
CA ALA A 429 -5.85 16.16 17.80
C ALA A 429 -5.98 17.67 17.55
N THR A 430 -6.59 18.05 16.44
CA THR A 430 -6.71 19.46 16.00
C THR A 430 -8.03 20.11 16.36
N THR A 431 -9.03 19.31 16.74
CA THR A 431 -10.35 19.73 17.26
C THR A 431 -10.45 19.44 18.75
#